data_AF-A0A6J4S9W1-F1
#
_entry.id   AF-A0A6J4S9W1-F1
#
_cell.length_a   1.000
_cell.length_b   1.000
_cell.length_c   1.000
_cell.angle_alpha   90.00
_cell.angle_beta   90.00
_cell.angle_gamma   90.00
#
_symmetry.space_group_name_H-M   'P 1'
#
loop_
_entity.id
_entity.type
_entity.pdbx_description
1 polymer ?
#
loop_
_entity_poly.entity_id
_entity_poly.type
_entity_poly.pdbx_seq_one_letter_code
_entity_poly.pdbx_strand_id
1 'polypeptide(L)'
;MQLTLRVDAALADGLKCAATERGQSVNAFATAVLRAAIDPDLAGAEAEKVRERLLRAGLLAASQPGPRSAIDPQALGDARRAAGRGTPVADLVGEERR
;
A
#
# COMPACT_ATOMS: atom_id res chain seq x y z
N MET A 1 -2.31 4.69 -33.34
CA MET A 1 -2.24 6.16 -33.11
C MET A 1 -1.00 6.45 -32.28
N GLN A 2 -0.28 7.54 -32.54
CA GLN A 2 0.89 7.94 -31.76
C GLN A 2 0.56 9.18 -30.93
N LEU A 3 0.87 9.13 -29.64
CA LEU A 3 0.65 10.22 -28.69
C LEU A 3 2.00 10.68 -28.14
N THR A 4 2.25 11.98 -28.14
CA THR A 4 3.43 12.58 -27.51
C THR A 4 2.97 13.51 -26.41
N LEU A 5 3.42 13.24 -25.18
CA LEU A 5 3.04 13.99 -23.99
C LEU A 5 4.24 14.80 -23.51
N ARG A 6 4.02 16.07 -23.17
CA ARG A 6 4.98 16.85 -22.39
C ARG A 6 4.64 16.66 -20.92
N VAL A 7 5.59 16.12 -20.17
CA VAL A 7 5.50 15.89 -18.73
C VAL A 7 6.75 16.46 -18.08
N ASP A 8 6.65 16.83 -16.81
CA ASP A 8 7.83 17.20 -16.05
C ASP A 8 8.77 16.00 -15.83
N ALA A 9 10.02 16.28 -15.50
CA ALA A 9 11.05 15.25 -15.36
C ALA A 9 10.75 14.28 -14.21
N ALA A 10 10.20 14.77 -13.09
CA ALA A 10 9.89 13.92 -11.95
C ALA A 10 8.79 12.90 -12.28
N LEU A 11 7.76 13.32 -13.01
CA LEU A 11 6.72 12.43 -13.51
C LEU A 11 7.26 11.42 -14.53
N ALA A 12 8.14 11.84 -15.44
CA ALA A 12 8.77 10.94 -16.40
C ALA A 12 9.61 9.86 -15.69
N ASP A 13 10.35 10.23 -14.65
CA ASP A 13 11.19 9.29 -13.90
C ASP A 13 10.35 8.35 -13.04
N GLY A 14 9.31 8.87 -12.37
CA GLY A 14 8.35 8.04 -11.64
C GLY A 14 7.65 7.01 -12.55
N LEU A 15 7.29 7.41 -13.77
CA LEU A 15 6.69 6.53 -14.77
C LEU A 15 7.65 5.41 -15.20
N LYS A 16 8.95 5.73 -15.39
CA LYS A 16 9.98 4.72 -15.72
C LYS A 16 10.17 3.73 -14.57
N CYS A 17 10.34 4.22 -13.35
CA CYS A 17 10.50 3.37 -12.16
C CYS A 17 9.32 2.40 -12.00
N ALA A 18 8.09 2.91 -12.06
CA ALA A 18 6.89 2.12 -11.90
C ALA A 18 6.69 1.07 -13.01
N ALA A 19 7.17 1.35 -14.23
CA ALA A 19 7.17 0.40 -15.34
C ALA A 19 8.24 -0.69 -15.14
N THR A 20 9.45 -0.31 -14.72
CA THR A 20 10.56 -1.24 -14.42
C THR A 20 10.19 -2.22 -13.31
N GLU A 21 9.61 -1.74 -12.21
CA GLU A 21 9.14 -2.58 -11.09
C GLU A 21 8.14 -3.65 -11.53
N ARG A 22 7.38 -3.39 -12.60
CA ARG A 22 6.36 -4.29 -13.15
C ARG A 22 6.87 -5.13 -14.32
N GLY A 23 8.15 -5.00 -14.69
CA GLY A 23 8.73 -5.68 -15.86
C GLY A 23 8.09 -5.25 -17.18
N GLN A 24 7.55 -4.03 -17.25
CA GLN A 24 6.84 -3.50 -18.42
C GLN A 24 7.66 -2.40 -19.10
N SER A 25 7.42 -2.21 -20.40
CA SER A 25 7.91 -1.01 -21.08
C SER A 25 7.14 0.22 -20.60
N VAL A 26 7.79 1.38 -20.62
CA VAL A 26 7.19 2.67 -20.22
C VAL A 26 5.89 2.93 -21.00
N ASN A 27 5.89 2.64 -22.30
CA ASN A 27 4.71 2.81 -23.14
C ASN A 27 3.57 1.85 -22.77
N ALA A 28 3.88 0.58 -22.47
CA ALA A 28 2.86 -0.39 -22.07
C ALA A 28 2.22 0.01 -20.73
N PHE A 29 3.04 0.43 -19.77
CA PHE A 29 2.55 0.90 -18.48
C PHE A 29 1.72 2.18 -18.61
N ALA A 30 2.21 3.18 -19.36
CA ALA A 30 1.49 4.42 -19.62
C ALA A 30 0.13 4.16 -20.30
N THR A 31 0.10 3.24 -21.28
CA THR A 31 -1.15 2.85 -21.97
C THR A 31 -2.13 2.20 -21.01
N ALA A 32 -1.67 1.31 -20.12
CA ALA A 32 -2.53 0.68 -19.12
C ALA A 32 -3.13 1.69 -18.15
N VAL A 33 -2.33 2.65 -17.68
CA VAL A 33 -2.80 3.74 -16.80
C VAL A 33 -3.82 4.62 -17.50
N LEU A 34 -3.54 5.07 -18.73
CA LEU A 34 -4.45 5.90 -19.51
C LEU A 34 -5.76 5.17 -19.79
N ARG A 35 -5.72 3.87 -20.09
CA ARG A 35 -6.93 3.05 -20.28
C ARG A 35 -7.75 2.97 -19.00
N ALA A 36 -7.12 2.74 -17.85
CA ALA A 36 -7.81 2.73 -16.56
C ALA A 36 -8.44 4.09 -16.19
N ALA A 37 -7.88 5.20 -16.69
CA ALA A 37 -8.41 6.54 -16.42
C ALA A 37 -9.67 6.87 -17.23
N ILE A 38 -9.88 6.22 -18.38
CA ILE A 38 -11.00 6.52 -19.30
C ILE A 38 -12.06 5.43 -19.38
N ASP A 39 -11.81 4.26 -18.79
CA ASP A 39 -12.71 3.12 -18.79
C ASP A 39 -13.63 3.14 -17.55
N PRO A 40 -14.94 3.37 -17.71
CA PRO A 40 -15.89 3.39 -16.60
C PRO A 40 -16.01 2.05 -15.87
N ASP A 41 -15.72 0.93 -16.55
CA ASP A 41 -15.77 -0.41 -15.96
C ASP A 41 -14.56 -0.68 -15.06
N LEU A 42 -13.50 0.14 -15.18
CA LEU A 42 -12.34 0.16 -14.29
C LEU A 42 -12.45 1.21 -13.17
N ALA A 43 -13.54 1.98 -13.13
CA ALA A 43 -13.80 2.98 -12.11
C ALA A 43 -14.47 2.33 -10.87
N GLY A 44 -13.70 1.57 -10.09
CA GLY A 44 -14.13 1.10 -8.77
C GLY A 44 -14.40 2.25 -7.78
N ALA A 45 -15.22 1.99 -6.75
CA ALA A 45 -15.48 2.93 -5.65
C ALA A 45 -14.17 3.43 -5.02
N GLU A 46 -14.09 4.69 -4.60
CA GLU A 46 -12.86 5.34 -4.13
C GLU A 46 -12.01 4.54 -3.12
N ALA A 47 -12.66 3.73 -2.26
CA ALA A 47 -11.98 2.80 -1.34
C ALA A 47 -11.16 1.71 -2.07
N GLU A 48 -11.66 1.21 -3.20
CA GLU A 48 -10.99 0.22 -4.05
C GLU A 48 -9.78 0.86 -4.77
N LYS A 49 -9.89 2.12 -5.19
CA LYS A 49 -8.75 2.87 -5.75
C LYS A 49 -7.64 3.10 -4.73
N VAL A 50 -8.00 3.45 -3.49
CA VAL A 50 -7.03 3.60 -2.38
C VAL A 50 -6.37 2.24 -2.09
N ARG A 51 -7.15 1.16 -2.04
CA ARG A 51 -6.64 -0.19 -1.85
C ARG A 51 -5.70 -0.61 -2.97
N GLU A 52 -6.08 -0.40 -4.23
CA GLU A 52 -5.22 -0.67 -5.37
C GLU A 52 -3.92 0.14 -5.33
N ARG A 53 -3.97 1.43 -4.98
CA ARG A 53 -2.76 2.28 -4.85
C ARG A 53 -1.82 1.76 -3.77
N LEU A 54 -2.36 1.39 -2.60
CA LEU A 54 -1.58 0.82 -1.50
C LEU A 54 -0.99 -0.56 -1.86
N LEU A 55 -1.73 -1.37 -2.63
CA LEU A 55 -1.28 -2.69 -3.09
C LEU A 55 -0.18 -2.54 -4.16
N ARG A 56 -0.35 -1.59 -5.06
CA ARG A 56 0.64 -1.22 -6.08
C ARG A 56 1.91 -0.60 -5.51
N ALA A 57 1.85 -0.01 -4.32
CA ALA A 57 2.98 0.55 -3.58
C ALA A 57 3.67 -0.46 -2.65
N GLY A 58 3.21 -1.72 -2.61
CA GLY A 58 3.75 -2.74 -1.69
C GLY A 58 3.46 -2.47 -0.21
N LEU A 59 2.62 -1.47 0.09
CA LEU A 59 2.25 -1.06 1.45
C LEU A 59 1.13 -1.93 2.03
N LEU A 60 0.43 -2.69 1.18
CA LEU A 60 -0.42 -3.78 1.62
C LEU A 60 0.38 -5.08 1.57
N ALA A 61 0.64 -5.66 2.74
CA ALA A 61 1.05 -7.05 2.80
C ALA A 61 -0.03 -7.88 2.11
N ALA A 62 0.35 -8.62 1.07
CA ALA A 62 -0.52 -9.64 0.50
C ALA A 62 -0.84 -10.61 1.64
N SER A 63 -2.08 -10.55 2.15
CA SER A 63 -2.57 -11.55 3.07
C SER A 63 -2.59 -12.85 2.27
N GLN A 64 -1.55 -13.66 2.41
CA GLN A 64 -1.53 -15.02 1.92
C GLN A 64 -2.85 -15.65 2.39
N PRO A 65 -3.67 -16.23 1.49
CA PRO A 65 -4.84 -17.00 1.90
C PRO A 65 -4.33 -18.25 2.62
N GLY A 66 -3.94 -18.08 3.87
CA GLY A 66 -3.59 -19.14 4.79
C GLY A 66 -4.75 -19.35 5.74
N PRO A 67 -4.92 -20.58 6.27
CA PRO A 67 -5.86 -20.79 7.36
C PRO A 67 -5.51 -19.82 8.49
N ARG A 68 -6.50 -19.03 8.94
CA ARG A 68 -6.34 -18.21 10.14
C ARG A 68 -5.97 -19.17 11.28
N SER A 69 -4.71 -19.14 11.71
CA SER A 69 -4.29 -19.92 12.86
C SER A 69 -5.03 -19.39 14.07
N ALA A 70 -5.85 -20.24 14.69
CA ALA A 70 -6.47 -19.90 15.96
C ALA A 70 -5.35 -19.65 16.97
N ILE A 71 -5.32 -18.44 17.55
CA ILE A 71 -4.36 -18.13 18.61
C ILE A 71 -4.79 -18.88 19.87
N ASP A 72 -3.86 -19.59 20.51
CA ASP A 72 -4.08 -20.19 21.82
C ASP A 72 -4.48 -19.11 22.85
N PRO A 73 -5.67 -19.20 23.48
CA PRO A 73 -6.14 -18.22 24.46
C PRO A 73 -5.17 -18.03 25.63
N GLN A 74 -4.47 -19.09 26.05
CA GLN A 74 -3.55 -19.02 27.19
C GLN A 74 -2.27 -18.26 26.82
N ALA A 75 -1.65 -18.60 25.68
CA ALA A 75 -0.53 -17.84 25.14
C ALA A 75 -0.86 -16.35 24.94
N LEU A 76 -2.08 -16.03 24.47
CA LEU A 76 -2.53 -14.64 24.35
C LEU A 76 -2.66 -13.94 25.72
N GLY A 77 -3.18 -14.65 26.73
CA GLY A 77 -3.31 -14.13 28.09
C GLY A 77 -1.96 -13.81 28.73
N ASP A 78 -0.98 -14.69 28.56
CA ASP A 78 0.37 -14.50 29.09
C ASP A 78 1.11 -13.36 28.37
N ALA A 79 0.96 -13.24 27.04
CA ALA A 79 1.50 -12.13 26.27
C ALA A 79 0.91 -10.78 26.72
N ARG A 80 -0.41 -10.70 26.96
CA ARG A 80 -1.05 -9.49 27.51
C ARG A 80 -0.51 -9.13 28.88
N ARG A 81 -0.36 -10.12 29.78
CA ARG A 81 0.18 -9.90 31.13
C ARG A 81 1.64 -9.44 31.09
N ALA A 82 2.41 -9.90 30.11
CA ALA A 82 3.78 -9.47 29.89
C ALA A 82 3.88 -8.03 29.37
N ALA A 83 3.05 -7.67 28.38
CA ALA A 83 3.01 -6.31 27.83
C ALA A 83 2.58 -5.27 28.87
N GLY A 84 1.67 -5.63 29.78
CA GLY A 84 1.20 -4.74 30.85
C GLY A 84 2.22 -4.44 31.96
N ARG A 85 3.43 -5.03 31.92
CA ARG A 85 4.51 -4.74 32.90
C ARG A 85 5.46 -3.63 32.45
N GLY A 86 5.32 -3.14 31.21
CA GLY A 86 6.13 -2.04 30.69
C GLY A 86 5.64 -0.66 31.12
N THR A 87 6.38 0.38 30.73
CA THR A 87 5.97 1.77 30.95
C THR A 87 4.68 2.08 30.19
N PRO A 88 3.64 2.60 30.86
CA PRO A 88 2.43 3.05 30.20
C PRO A 88 2.74 4.09 29.13
N VAL A 89 2.12 3.96 27.95
CA VAL A 89 2.26 4.94 26.86
C VAL A 89 1.85 6.34 27.30
N ALA A 90 0.90 6.45 28.23
CA ALA A 90 0.48 7.72 28.82
C ALA A 90 1.64 8.46 29.51
N ASP A 91 2.54 7.73 30.17
CA ASP A 91 3.69 8.32 30.87
C ASP A 91 4.74 8.81 29.86
N LEU A 92 4.98 8.04 28.79
CA LEU A 92 5.89 8.42 27.71
C LEU A 92 5.43 9.70 26.97
N VAL A 93 4.14 9.80 26.67
CA VAL A 93 3.57 10.99 25.99
C VAL A 93 3.57 12.22 26.92
N GLY A 94 3.45 12.00 28.23
CA GLY A 94 3.52 13.06 29.23
C GLY A 94 4.92 13.66 29.40
N GLU A 95 5.97 12.85 29.26
CA GLU A 95 7.37 13.30 29.31
C GLU A 95 7.79 14.08 28.05
N GLU A 96 7.31 13.71 26.86
CA GLU A 96 7.68 14.37 25.60
C GLU A 96 7.03 15.76 25.40
N ARG A 97 5.88 16.01 26.01
CA ARG A 97 5.16 17.30 25.90
C ARG A 97 5.61 18.38 26.89
N ARG A 98 6.68 18.15 27.65
CA ARG A 98 7.23 19.12 28.61
C ARG A 98 8.46 19.85 28.07
#